data_AF-A0A291NVV7-F1
#
_entry.id   AF-A0A291NVV7-F1
#
_cell.length_a   1.000
_cell.length_b   1.000
_cell.length_c   1.000
_cell.angle_alpha   90.00
_cell.angle_beta   90.00
_cell.angle_gamma   90.00
#
_symmetry.space_group_name_H-M   'P 1'
#
loop_
_entity.id
_entity.type
_entity.pdbx_description
1 polymer ?
#
loop_
_entity_poly.entity_id
_entity_poly.type
_entity_poly.pdbx_seq_one_letter_code
_entity_poly.pdbx_strand_id
1 'polypeptide(L)'
;MQMGRLTLVLCLLLLLLLTTQGCFIRNCPVGGKRDVDERQPVKACTYCSFGQCVGPHICCGAGGCEMGTAEANKCSEEDEDTIPCQVTGNPCTLNNPGNIQGHCVAYGICCVDNTCTTHSGCL
;
A
#
# COMPACT_ATOMS: atom_id res chain seq x y z
N MET A 1 31.83 33.77 -28.54
CA MET A 1 31.60 32.29 -28.55
C MET A 1 31.12 31.72 -27.20
N GLN A 2 30.77 32.56 -26.20
CA GLN A 2 30.44 32.12 -24.84
C GLN A 2 28.94 31.82 -24.65
N MET A 3 28.07 32.49 -25.42
CA MET A 3 26.61 32.39 -25.30
C MET A 3 26.06 31.03 -25.76
N GLY A 4 26.57 30.48 -26.87
CA GLY A 4 26.14 29.16 -27.37
C GLY A 4 26.53 27.98 -26.49
N ARG A 5 27.62 28.11 -25.71
CA ARG A 5 28.03 27.06 -24.76
C ARG A 5 27.09 26.99 -23.56
N LEU A 6 26.65 28.13 -23.04
CA LEU A 6 25.72 28.19 -21.92
C LEU A 6 24.35 27.63 -22.32
N THR A 7 23.85 27.99 -23.50
CA THR A 7 22.59 27.46 -24.02
C THR A 7 22.64 25.94 -24.19
N LEU A 8 23.76 25.41 -24.68
CA LEU A 8 23.94 23.98 -24.91
C LEU A 8 24.01 23.19 -23.60
N VAL A 9 24.66 23.74 -22.57
CA VAL A 9 24.66 23.18 -21.21
C VAL A 9 23.25 23.18 -20.61
N LEU A 10 22.49 24.27 -20.76
CA LEU A 10 21.11 24.36 -20.30
C LEU A 10 20.19 23.34 -20.98
N CYS A 11 20.31 23.17 -22.30
CA CYS A 11 19.54 22.17 -23.04
C CYS A 11 19.88 20.75 -22.60
N LEU A 12 21.16 20.44 -22.36
CA LEU A 12 21.58 19.14 -21.85
C LEU A 12 21.00 18.85 -20.46
N LEU A 13 21.04 19.83 -19.56
CA LEU A 13 20.47 19.70 -18.21
C LEU A 13 18.96 19.47 -18.25
N LEU A 14 18.24 20.18 -19.13
CA LEU A 14 16.80 19.98 -19.31
C LEU A 14 16.51 18.56 -19.81
N LEU A 15 17.23 18.08 -20.83
CA LEU A 15 17.08 16.73 -21.37
C LEU A 15 17.34 15.66 -20.31
N LEU A 16 18.37 15.84 -19.48
CA LEU A 16 18.64 14.96 -18.33
C LEU A 16 17.45 14.91 -17.36
N LEU A 17 16.89 16.06 -16.98
CA LEU A 17 15.74 16.12 -16.08
C LEU A 17 14.47 15.48 -16.67
N LEU A 18 14.23 15.64 -17.98
CA LEU A 18 13.08 15.02 -18.64
C LEU A 18 13.23 13.50 -18.79
N THR A 19 14.46 13.00 -18.90
CA THR A 19 14.74 11.57 -19.12
C THR A 19 14.91 10.79 -17.80
N THR A 20 15.14 11.48 -16.68
CA THR A 20 15.19 10.85 -15.36
C THR A 20 13.77 10.54 -14.87
N GLN A 21 13.19 9.44 -15.33
CA GLN A 21 12.06 8.81 -14.65
C GLN A 21 12.61 7.84 -13.62
N GLY A 22 12.69 8.28 -12.36
CA GLY A 22 12.98 7.40 -11.24
C GLY A 22 11.70 6.73 -10.77
N CYS A 23 11.54 5.44 -11.01
CA CYS A 23 10.57 4.65 -10.26
C CYS A 23 11.05 4.57 -8.81
N PHE A 24 10.43 5.33 -7.90
CA PHE A 24 10.67 5.16 -6.47
C PHE A 24 9.96 3.86 -6.05
N ILE A 25 10.68 2.75 -6.12
CA ILE A 25 10.19 1.45 -5.65
C ILE A 25 9.93 1.60 -4.15
N ARG A 26 8.65 1.77 -3.79
CA ARG A 26 8.20 1.83 -2.39
C ARG A 26 8.08 0.43 -1.78
N ASN A 27 7.91 -0.59 -2.60
CA ASN A 27 7.91 -2.00 -2.19
C ASN A 27 9.36 -2.53 -2.12
N CYS A 28 10.06 -2.20 -1.04
CA CYS A 28 11.35 -2.83 -0.75
C CYS A 28 11.10 -4.25 -0.22
N PRO A 29 11.75 -5.29 -0.78
CA PRO A 29 11.69 -6.63 -0.18
C PRO A 29 12.34 -6.61 1.20
N VAL A 30 11.72 -7.31 2.15
CA VAL A 30 12.22 -7.49 3.53
C VAL A 30 13.66 -7.99 3.51
N GLY A 31 14.55 -7.34 4.29
CA GLY A 31 15.98 -7.67 4.38
C GLY A 31 16.88 -7.03 3.31
N GLY A 32 16.37 -6.10 2.50
CA GLY A 32 17.15 -5.36 1.52
C GLY A 32 18.08 -4.30 2.15
N LYS A 33 19.09 -3.82 1.40
CA LYS A 33 19.98 -2.71 1.83
C LYS A 33 19.27 -1.38 2.13
N ARG A 34 18.01 -1.25 1.69
CA ARG A 34 17.15 -0.07 1.89
C ARG A 34 15.99 -0.37 2.84
N ASP A 35 15.99 -1.56 3.45
CA ASP A 35 15.04 -1.90 4.51
C ASP A 35 15.31 -0.94 5.67
N VAL A 36 14.38 -0.02 5.87
CA VAL A 36 14.44 0.93 6.98
C VAL A 36 14.13 0.09 8.22
N ASP A 37 15.07 0.11 9.17
CA ASP A 37 15.02 -0.57 10.47
C ASP A 37 13.59 -0.69 11.02
N GLU A 38 13.21 -1.89 11.50
CA GLU A 38 11.91 -2.29 12.09
C GLU A 38 11.43 -1.40 13.29
N ARG A 39 12.11 -0.28 13.55
CA ARG A 39 11.83 0.70 14.59
C ARG A 39 10.90 1.82 14.15
N GLN A 40 10.42 1.83 12.91
CA GLN A 40 9.31 2.72 12.57
C GLN A 40 8.07 2.23 13.33
N PRO A 41 7.40 3.10 14.11
CA PRO A 41 6.19 2.72 14.80
C PRO A 41 5.13 2.35 13.76
N VAL A 42 4.87 1.06 13.59
CA VAL A 42 3.79 0.59 12.74
C VAL A 42 2.49 0.92 13.48
N LYS A 43 1.69 1.82 12.89
CA LYS A 43 0.37 2.16 13.45
C LYS A 43 -0.67 1.13 13.02
N ALA A 44 -1.77 1.02 13.75
CA ALA A 44 -2.95 0.36 13.20
C ALA A 44 -3.47 1.16 12.00
N CYS A 45 -3.95 0.46 10.97
CA CYS A 45 -4.59 1.13 9.84
C CYS A 45 -5.83 1.92 10.28
N THR A 46 -6.10 3.02 9.59
CA THR A 46 -7.19 3.94 9.93
C THR A 46 -8.54 3.23 10.05
N TYR A 47 -9.33 3.66 11.04
CA TYR A 47 -10.69 3.18 11.22
C TYR A 47 -11.60 3.74 10.12
N CYS A 48 -12.43 2.88 9.55
CA CYS A 48 -13.48 3.25 8.59
C CYS A 48 -14.83 2.83 9.18
N SER A 49 -15.90 3.55 8.89
CA SER A 49 -17.30 3.30 9.32
C SER A 49 -17.55 2.31 10.45
N PHE A 50 -17.47 1.01 10.20
CA PHE A 50 -17.75 -0.07 11.15
C PHE A 50 -16.55 -1.00 11.44
N GLY A 51 -15.35 -0.64 10.98
CA GLY A 51 -14.16 -1.50 11.02
C GLY A 51 -12.87 -0.75 10.67
N GLN A 52 -11.96 -1.39 9.95
CA GLN A 52 -10.65 -0.85 9.60
C GLN A 52 -10.41 -0.89 8.09
N CYS A 53 -9.57 0.02 7.62
CA CYS A 53 -9.05 -0.03 6.27
C CYS A 53 -8.12 -1.22 6.10
N VAL A 54 -8.34 -1.99 5.04
CA VAL A 54 -7.49 -3.15 4.66
C VAL A 54 -6.65 -2.85 3.41
N GLY A 55 -7.15 -1.96 2.57
CA GLY A 55 -6.46 -1.41 1.41
C GLY A 55 -7.25 -0.26 0.81
N PRO A 56 -6.79 0.31 -0.32
CA PRO A 56 -7.46 1.41 -0.96
C PRO A 56 -8.89 0.99 -1.33
N HIS A 57 -9.88 1.76 -0.89
CA HIS A 57 -11.29 1.49 -1.14
C HIS A 57 -11.86 0.21 -0.48
N ILE A 58 -11.20 -0.36 0.54
CA ILE A 58 -11.67 -1.57 1.25
C ILE A 58 -11.79 -1.29 2.77
N CYS A 59 -13.01 -1.42 3.29
CA CYS A 59 -13.32 -1.29 4.72
C CYS A 59 -13.89 -2.60 5.26
N CYS A 60 -13.30 -3.16 6.32
CA CYS A 60 -13.74 -4.43 6.89
C CYS A 60 -13.91 -4.37 8.40
N GLY A 61 -14.97 -4.99 8.92
CA GLY A 61 -15.24 -5.13 10.35
C GLY A 61 -16.01 -6.42 10.64
N ALA A 62 -16.46 -6.59 11.89
CA ALA A 62 -17.09 -7.84 12.32
C ALA A 62 -18.31 -8.28 11.47
N GLY A 63 -19.02 -7.32 10.87
CA GLY A 63 -20.19 -7.57 10.00
C GLY A 63 -19.87 -7.91 8.54
N GLY A 64 -18.59 -7.87 8.12
CA GLY A 64 -18.18 -8.12 6.74
C GLY A 64 -17.27 -7.04 6.18
N CYS A 65 -17.25 -6.90 4.85
CA CYS A 65 -16.43 -5.92 4.15
C CYS A 65 -17.25 -5.13 3.12
N GLU A 66 -16.95 -3.85 3.00
CA GLU A 66 -17.44 -2.97 1.95
C GLU A 66 -16.28 -2.54 1.04
N MET A 67 -16.53 -2.54 -0.27
CA MET A 67 -15.55 -2.16 -1.28
C MET A 67 -16.14 -1.11 -2.22
N GLY A 68 -15.41 -0.01 -2.42
CA GLY A 68 -15.83 1.08 -3.32
C GLY A 68 -17.01 1.94 -2.84
N THR A 69 -17.47 1.75 -1.59
CA THR A 69 -18.47 2.63 -0.95
C THR A 69 -17.85 3.99 -0.62
N ALA A 70 -18.68 5.02 -0.39
CA ALA A 70 -18.18 6.35 -0.04
C ALA A 70 -17.31 6.31 1.23
N GLU A 71 -17.68 5.44 2.15
CA GLU A 71 -17.00 5.13 3.40
C GLU A 71 -15.67 4.41 3.14
N ALA A 72 -15.67 3.34 2.35
CA ALA A 72 -14.46 2.58 2.05
C ALA A 72 -13.47 3.41 1.22
N ASN A 73 -13.95 4.34 0.38
CA ASN A 73 -13.10 5.23 -0.39
C ASN A 73 -12.22 6.16 0.46
N LYS A 74 -12.58 6.42 1.72
CA LYS A 74 -11.71 7.18 2.64
C LYS A 74 -10.41 6.44 2.95
N CYS A 75 -10.38 5.11 2.78
CA CYS A 75 -9.18 4.31 3.01
C CYS A 75 -8.03 4.62 2.03
N SER A 76 -8.27 5.31 0.92
CA SER A 76 -7.18 5.79 0.06
C SER A 76 -6.35 6.90 0.70
N GLU A 77 -6.85 7.56 1.75
CA GLU A 77 -6.06 8.54 2.51
C GLU A 77 -4.84 7.90 3.20
N GLU A 78 -4.90 6.59 3.46
CA GLU A 78 -3.79 5.83 4.05
C GLU A 78 -2.55 5.78 3.13
N ASP A 79 -2.75 5.87 1.80
CA ASP A 79 -1.66 5.87 0.81
C ASP A 79 -0.81 7.16 0.87
N GLU A 80 -1.38 8.24 1.41
CA GLU A 80 -0.71 9.51 1.62
C GLU A 80 0.07 9.55 2.95
N ASP A 81 -0.15 8.57 3.84
CA ASP A 81 0.57 8.50 5.11
C ASP A 81 2.02 8.06 4.91
N THR A 82 2.92 8.76 5.60
CA THR A 82 4.36 8.45 5.58
C THR A 82 4.73 7.29 6.50
N ILE A 83 3.83 6.89 7.41
CA ILE A 83 4.03 5.81 8.37
C ILE A 83 3.22 4.59 7.90
N PRO A 84 3.87 3.43 7.68
CA PRO A 84 3.16 2.22 7.30
C PRO A 84 2.18 1.80 8.42
N CYS A 85 1.01 1.33 8.00
CA CYS A 85 0.03 0.78 8.91
C CYS A 85 0.00 -0.75 8.84
N GLN A 86 -0.57 -1.37 9.87
CA GLN A 86 -0.83 -2.80 9.92
C GLN A 86 -2.31 -3.08 10.16
N VAL A 87 -2.84 -3.99 9.35
CA VAL A 87 -4.21 -4.50 9.48
C VAL A 87 -4.27 -5.40 10.71
N THR A 88 -5.26 -5.15 11.57
CA THR A 88 -5.49 -5.98 12.76
C THR A 88 -6.20 -7.26 12.37
N GLY A 89 -5.61 -8.42 12.64
CA GLY A 89 -6.24 -9.71 12.37
C GLY A 89 -5.23 -10.85 12.27
N ASN A 90 -5.70 -12.07 12.52
CA ASN A 90 -4.85 -13.25 12.38
C ASN A 90 -4.41 -13.42 10.92
N PRO A 91 -3.16 -13.81 10.66
CA PRO A 91 -2.69 -14.04 9.29
C PRO A 91 -3.46 -15.20 8.64
N CYS A 92 -3.76 -15.04 7.36
CA CYS A 92 -4.36 -16.08 6.52
C CYS A 92 -3.65 -16.11 5.16
N THR A 93 -3.89 -17.15 4.37
CA THR A 93 -3.31 -17.30 3.04
C THR A 93 -4.42 -17.42 2.01
N LEU A 94 -4.45 -16.53 1.02
CA LEU A 94 -5.40 -16.65 -0.08
C LEU A 94 -4.91 -17.74 -1.04
N ASN A 95 -5.81 -18.67 -1.38
CA ASN A 95 -5.57 -19.75 -2.36
C ASN A 95 -5.58 -19.23 -3.81
N ASN A 96 -4.93 -18.09 -4.07
CA ASN A 96 -4.67 -17.55 -5.41
C ASN A 96 -3.25 -17.96 -5.86
N PRO A 97 -2.96 -17.94 -7.18
CA PRO A 97 -1.62 -18.25 -7.67
C PRO A 97 -0.59 -17.33 -7.00
N GLY A 98 0.28 -17.92 -6.16
CA GLY A 98 1.28 -17.20 -5.38
C GLY A 98 1.10 -17.21 -3.86
N ASN A 99 0.06 -17.85 -3.30
CA ASN A 99 -0.17 -17.98 -1.85
C ASN A 99 0.01 -16.64 -1.11
N ILE A 100 -0.85 -15.68 -1.43
CA ILE A 100 -0.72 -14.30 -0.94
C ILE A 100 -1.11 -14.25 0.54
N GLN A 101 -0.22 -13.69 1.36
CA GLN A 101 -0.44 -13.48 2.78
C GLN A 101 -1.47 -12.37 2.99
N GLY A 102 -2.56 -12.65 3.69
CA GLY A 102 -3.59 -11.70 4.07
C GLY A 102 -3.91 -11.74 5.56
N HIS A 103 -4.98 -11.07 5.97
CA HIS A 103 -5.48 -11.05 7.34
C HIS A 103 -6.97 -11.42 7.43
N CYS A 104 -7.33 -12.16 8.48
CA CYS A 104 -8.71 -12.41 8.86
C CYS A 104 -9.32 -11.15 9.47
N VAL A 105 -10.24 -10.51 8.74
CA VAL A 105 -10.80 -9.20 9.10
C VAL A 105 -12.28 -9.25 9.49
N ALA A 106 -12.94 -10.36 9.16
CA ALA A 106 -14.30 -10.69 9.58
C ALA A 106 -14.48 -12.21 9.64
N TYR A 107 -15.60 -12.66 10.19
CA TYR A 107 -15.91 -14.09 10.32
C TYR A 107 -15.91 -14.79 8.94
N GLY A 108 -14.96 -15.71 8.74
CA GLY A 108 -14.78 -16.44 7.49
C GLY A 108 -14.24 -15.62 6.32
N ILE A 109 -13.72 -14.40 6.54
CA ILE A 109 -13.21 -13.52 5.46
C ILE A 109 -11.72 -13.23 5.65
N CYS A 110 -10.93 -13.57 4.63
CA CYS A 110 -9.51 -13.25 4.50
C CYS A 110 -9.31 -12.19 3.43
N CYS A 111 -8.59 -11.12 3.74
CA CYS A 111 -8.37 -10.02 2.83
C CYS A 111 -6.89 -9.66 2.68
N VAL A 112 -6.55 -9.14 1.51
CA VAL A 112 -5.34 -8.39 1.19
C VAL A 112 -5.73 -6.98 0.74
N ASP A 113 -4.76 -6.15 0.43
CA ASP A 113 -4.91 -4.74 0.05
C ASP A 113 -5.82 -4.49 -1.17
N ASN A 114 -6.07 -5.49 -2.01
CA ASN A 114 -6.89 -5.35 -3.22
C ASN A 114 -8.02 -6.37 -3.37
N THR A 115 -8.11 -7.39 -2.51
CA THR A 115 -9.11 -8.44 -2.66
C THR A 115 -9.42 -9.15 -1.35
N CYS A 116 -10.65 -9.63 -1.25
CA CYS A 116 -11.17 -10.39 -0.12
C CYS A 116 -11.79 -11.68 -0.62
N THR A 117 -11.60 -12.76 0.13
CA THR A 117 -12.20 -14.06 -0.18
C THR A 117 -12.68 -14.74 1.10
N THR A 118 -13.65 -15.64 0.94
CA THR A 118 -14.06 -16.51 2.03
C THR A 118 -12.95 -17.52 2.33
N HIS A 119 -12.56 -17.66 3.59
CA HIS A 119 -11.47 -18.53 4.00
C HIS A 119 -11.82 -19.24 5.31
N SER A 120 -11.78 -20.58 5.29
CA SER A 120 -12.14 -21.42 6.45
C SER A 120 -11.23 -21.22 7.65
N GLY A 121 -9.98 -20.83 7.43
CA GLY A 121 -9.05 -20.46 8.52
C GLY A 121 -9.40 -19.18 9.26
N CYS A 122 -10.43 -18.44 8.82
CA CYS A 122 -10.95 -17.25 9.50
C CYS A 122 -12.31 -17.48 10.19
N LEU A 123 -12.76 -18.74 10.28
CA LEU A 123 -13.95 -19.16 11.02
C LEU A 123 -13.64 -19.37 12.52
#